data_AF-A0A7K3X9Z6-F1
#
_entry.id   AF-A0A7K3X9Z6-F1
#
_cell.length_a   1.000
_cell.length_b   1.000
_cell.length_c   1.000
_cell.angle_alpha   90.00
_cell.angle_beta   90.00
_cell.angle_gamma   90.00
#
_symmetry.space_group_name_H-M   'P 1'
#
loop_
_entity.id
_entity.type
_entity.pdbx_description
1 polymer ?
#
loop_
_entity_poly.entity_id
_entity_poly.type
_entity_poly.pdbx_seq_one_letter_code
_entity_poly.pdbx_strand_id
1 'polypeptide(L)'
;MQEDAAPFFIGPHRFDAEDDPTRPVLDRRYALVPEPGEQLLEQHRIRVAGHLLGPTESDRAWSLPGPATVTVTDRRLAYVCTGSELSPVPGRDGRTGARHRRLVRLSRLVSGQIRWQWPSRLELVDGPDGGAELLVVCDALRTIRQPALALAGPGTLITALARQVRRSVAAFRLVHPELVDLSPPERDTLLLRVGGAPEPARGAVTLPGSLPVEFLSRDDYYRPAGAETSAWPDQASDARGRPGSAC
;
A
#
# COMPACT_ATOMS: atom_id res chain seq x y z
N MET A 1 8.45 23.42 -12.62
CA MET A 1 8.28 23.05 -11.20
C MET A 1 7.52 21.73 -11.20
N GLN A 2 8.27 20.64 -11.29
CA GLN A 2 7.78 19.27 -11.53
C GLN A 2 8.42 18.40 -10.45
N GLU A 3 7.89 18.49 -9.23
CA GLU A 3 8.40 17.77 -8.05
C GLU A 3 7.45 16.68 -7.55
N ASP A 4 6.49 16.24 -8.39
CA ASP A 4 5.50 15.22 -8.04
C ASP A 4 5.84 13.82 -8.59
N ALA A 5 7.10 13.62 -9.01
CA ALA A 5 7.56 12.47 -9.78
C ALA A 5 8.53 11.56 -9.01
N ALA A 6 8.25 11.25 -7.74
CA ALA A 6 8.97 10.21 -7.03
C ALA A 6 8.00 9.05 -6.70
N PRO A 7 7.80 8.11 -7.64
CA PRO A 7 6.85 7.03 -7.45
C PRO A 7 7.55 5.93 -6.66
N PHE A 8 7.53 5.99 -5.33
CA PHE A 8 8.11 4.92 -4.53
C PHE A 8 7.12 3.76 -4.39
N PHE A 9 7.67 2.55 -4.32
CA PHE A 9 6.97 1.30 -4.03
C PHE A 9 5.80 1.49 -3.06
N ILE A 10 4.70 0.79 -3.32
CA ILE A 10 3.48 0.73 -2.49
C ILE A 10 3.79 -0.05 -1.19
N GLY A 11 4.80 0.40 -0.46
CA GLY A 11 5.11 -0.06 0.89
C GLY A 11 4.38 0.84 1.89
N PRO A 12 4.02 0.31 3.07
CA PRO A 12 3.51 1.12 4.15
C PRO A 12 4.58 2.12 4.61
N HIS A 13 4.27 3.42 4.59
CA HIS A 13 5.09 4.40 5.30
C HIS A 13 4.92 4.17 6.80
N ARG A 14 6.06 4.13 7.49
CA ARG A 14 6.11 4.10 8.94
C ARG A 14 6.46 5.47 9.47
N PHE A 15 5.81 5.87 10.57
CA PHE A 15 5.98 7.20 11.16
C PHE A 15 7.36 7.40 11.83
N ASP A 16 8.19 6.34 11.92
CA ASP A 16 9.57 6.39 12.43
C ASP A 16 10.64 6.54 11.33
N ALA A 17 10.26 6.48 10.05
CA ALA A 17 11.16 6.79 8.93
C ALA A 17 11.14 8.31 8.63
N GLU A 18 12.25 8.87 8.13
CA GLU A 18 12.44 10.30 7.79
C GLU A 18 11.33 10.89 6.90
N ASP A 19 11.22 12.22 6.89
CA ASP A 19 10.21 13.03 6.20
C ASP A 19 10.15 12.73 4.69
N ASP A 20 9.33 11.76 4.32
CA ASP A 20 9.00 11.42 2.94
C ASP A 20 7.83 12.31 2.47
N PRO A 21 8.04 13.18 1.46
CA PRO A 21 7.01 14.11 0.99
C PRO A 21 5.81 13.40 0.33
N THR A 22 5.93 12.11 0.03
CA THR A 22 4.85 11.31 -0.59
C THR A 22 3.85 10.74 0.43
N ARG A 23 4.06 10.98 1.74
CA ARG A 23 3.15 10.51 2.80
C ARG A 23 1.80 11.22 2.78
N PRO A 24 0.70 10.52 3.10
CA PRO A 24 -0.59 11.18 3.31
C PRO A 24 -0.52 12.09 4.54
N VAL A 25 -1.02 13.32 4.40
CA VAL A 25 -1.14 14.25 5.53
C VAL A 25 -2.34 13.83 6.38
N LEU A 26 -2.13 13.67 7.68
CA LEU A 26 -3.16 13.23 8.62
C LEU A 26 -3.47 14.29 9.68
N ASP A 27 -4.73 14.37 10.10
CA ASP A 27 -5.15 15.24 11.19
C ASP A 27 -4.81 14.66 12.57
N ARG A 28 -5.19 15.37 13.64
CA ARG A 28 -4.96 14.92 15.04
C ARG A 28 -5.71 13.64 15.41
N ARG A 29 -6.68 13.21 14.60
CA ARG A 29 -7.47 11.99 14.75
C ARG A 29 -7.01 10.89 13.78
N TYR A 30 -5.89 11.10 13.09
CA TYR A 30 -5.33 10.20 12.08
C TYR A 30 -6.26 9.99 10.87
N ALA A 31 -7.12 10.97 10.57
CA ALA A 31 -7.90 11.00 9.34
C ALA A 31 -7.10 11.69 8.22
N LEU A 32 -7.29 11.26 6.97
CA LEU A 32 -6.70 11.91 5.80
C LEU A 32 -7.14 13.37 5.73
N VAL A 33 -6.18 14.27 5.54
CA VAL A 33 -6.41 15.68 5.20
C VAL A 33 -6.31 15.81 3.68
N PRO A 34 -7.42 16.07 2.98
CA PRO A 34 -7.39 16.27 1.54
C PRO A 34 -6.55 17.50 1.15
N GLU A 35 -5.87 17.40 0.01
CA GLU A 35 -5.22 18.53 -0.64
C GLU A 35 -6.26 19.59 -1.06
N PRO A 36 -5.87 20.86 -1.24
CA PRO A 36 -6.79 21.88 -1.73
C PRO A 36 -7.50 21.45 -3.02
N GLY A 37 -8.84 21.45 -2.98
CA GLY A 37 -9.71 21.04 -4.08
C GLY A 37 -9.83 19.53 -4.31
N GLU A 38 -9.17 18.69 -3.51
CA GLU A 38 -9.38 17.23 -3.50
C GLU A 38 -10.73 16.91 -2.83
N GLN A 39 -11.52 16.04 -3.46
CA GLN A 39 -12.84 15.63 -2.99
C GLN A 39 -12.79 14.24 -2.38
N LEU A 40 -13.29 14.13 -1.14
CA LEU A 40 -13.54 12.85 -0.50
C LEU A 40 -14.72 12.15 -1.19
N LEU A 41 -14.51 10.92 -1.65
CA LEU A 41 -15.54 10.14 -2.33
C LEU A 41 -16.12 9.06 -1.42
N GLU A 42 -15.27 8.24 -0.82
CA GLU A 42 -15.69 7.14 0.06
C GLU A 42 -14.67 6.86 1.16
N GLN A 43 -15.14 6.25 2.25
CA GLN A 43 -14.28 5.78 3.34
C GLN A 43 -14.80 4.44 3.87
N HIS A 44 -13.88 3.48 4.04
CA HIS A 44 -14.19 2.11 4.45
C HIS A 44 -13.18 1.59 5.48
N ARG A 45 -13.58 0.61 6.28
CA ARG A 45 -12.68 -0.10 7.20
C ARG A 45 -12.47 -1.54 6.70
N ILE A 46 -11.33 -1.82 6.07
CA ILE A 46 -11.06 -3.07 5.36
C ILE A 46 -9.62 -3.57 5.56
N ARG A 47 -9.36 -4.84 5.24
CA ARG A 47 -8.01 -5.41 5.32
C ARG A 47 -7.16 -4.88 4.16
N VAL A 48 -5.89 -4.60 4.45
CA VAL A 48 -4.94 -4.06 3.47
C VAL A 48 -3.67 -4.90 3.51
N ALA A 49 -3.20 -5.28 2.32
CA ALA A 49 -1.95 -6.00 2.13
C ALA A 49 -1.22 -5.49 0.88
N GLY A 50 0.08 -5.77 0.80
CA GLY A 50 0.89 -5.52 -0.38
C GLY A 50 1.24 -6.83 -1.05
N HIS A 51 1.08 -6.85 -2.37
CA HIS A 51 1.41 -7.97 -3.21
C HIS A 51 2.48 -7.57 -4.22
N LEU A 52 3.25 -8.56 -4.65
CA LEU A 52 4.20 -8.45 -5.73
C LEU A 52 3.89 -9.54 -6.75
N LEU A 53 3.27 -9.12 -7.85
CA LEU A 53 2.77 -10.00 -8.90
C LEU A 53 3.88 -10.30 -9.90
N GLY A 54 4.35 -11.54 -9.96
CA GLY A 54 5.30 -12.02 -10.96
C GLY A 54 4.61 -12.73 -12.13
N PRO A 55 5.36 -13.10 -13.18
CA PRO A 55 4.81 -13.77 -14.35
C PRO A 55 4.31 -15.20 -14.05
N THR A 56 4.85 -15.85 -13.02
CA THR A 56 4.53 -17.23 -12.65
C THR A 56 3.91 -17.33 -11.26
N GLU A 57 4.27 -16.42 -10.35
CA GLU A 57 3.91 -16.48 -8.94
C GLU A 57 3.57 -15.08 -8.44
N SER A 58 2.60 -15.00 -7.53
CA SER A 58 2.21 -13.77 -6.87
C SER A 58 2.46 -13.91 -5.38
N ASP A 59 3.34 -13.06 -4.85
CA ASP A 59 3.76 -13.11 -3.45
C ASP A 59 3.02 -12.03 -2.65
N ARG A 60 2.44 -12.40 -1.50
CA ARG A 60 2.00 -11.41 -0.51
C ARG A 60 3.25 -10.90 0.24
N ALA A 61 3.71 -9.70 -0.10
CA ALA A 61 4.92 -9.11 0.44
C ALA A 61 4.75 -8.63 1.88
N TRP A 62 3.57 -8.10 2.22
CA TRP A 62 3.25 -7.64 3.57
C TRP A 62 1.73 -7.62 3.79
N SER A 63 1.30 -7.60 5.05
CA SER A 63 -0.11 -7.37 5.42
C SER A 63 -0.20 -6.56 6.70
N LEU A 64 -1.22 -5.70 6.80
CA LEU A 64 -1.47 -4.98 8.06
C LEU A 64 -2.10 -5.94 9.08
N PRO A 65 -1.73 -5.84 10.36
CA PRO A 65 -2.20 -6.76 11.40
C PRO A 65 -3.69 -6.61 11.72
N GLY A 66 -4.34 -5.55 11.25
CA GLY A 66 -5.77 -5.34 11.38
C GLY A 66 -6.36 -4.48 10.26
N PRO A 67 -7.69 -4.33 10.21
CA PRO A 67 -8.34 -3.48 9.24
C PRO A 67 -7.87 -2.03 9.32
N ALA A 68 -7.56 -1.44 8.17
CA ALA A 68 -7.21 -0.03 8.03
C ALA A 68 -8.44 0.78 7.61
N THR A 69 -8.43 2.06 7.98
CA THR A 69 -9.32 3.04 7.36
C THR A 69 -8.77 3.38 5.98
N VAL A 70 -9.49 2.99 4.94
CA VAL A 70 -9.18 3.27 3.54
C VAL A 70 -10.07 4.41 3.07
N THR A 71 -9.45 5.46 2.57
CA THR A 71 -10.09 6.69 2.11
C THR A 71 -9.84 6.86 0.62
N VAL A 72 -10.90 7.00 -0.17
CA VAL A 72 -10.86 7.16 -1.63
C VAL A 72 -11.26 8.57 -1.97
N THR A 73 -10.44 9.25 -2.77
CA THR A 73 -10.70 10.60 -3.27
C THR A 73 -10.71 10.62 -4.80
N ASP A 74 -10.98 11.79 -5.35
CA ASP A 74 -10.86 12.04 -6.79
C ASP A 74 -9.40 12.09 -7.29
N ARG A 75 -8.40 12.04 -6.39
CA ARG A 75 -6.96 12.10 -6.75
C ARG A 75 -6.12 10.91 -6.28
N ARG A 76 -6.55 10.22 -5.23
CA ARG A 76 -5.78 9.12 -4.61
C ARG A 76 -6.66 8.21 -3.77
N LEU A 77 -6.04 7.11 -3.34
CA LEU A 77 -6.48 6.32 -2.20
C LEU A 77 -5.41 6.37 -1.13
N ALA A 78 -5.82 6.57 0.12
CA ALA A 78 -4.95 6.50 1.28
C ALA A 78 -5.48 5.48 2.28
N TYR A 79 -4.57 4.81 2.99
CA TYR A 79 -4.94 3.93 4.10
C TYR A 79 -4.21 4.34 5.37
N VAL A 80 -4.89 4.16 6.50
CA VAL A 80 -4.34 4.40 7.83
C VAL A 80 -4.74 3.27 8.76
N CYS A 81 -3.76 2.66 9.40
CA CYS A 81 -3.97 1.59 10.37
C CYS A 81 -3.37 2.01 11.72
N THR A 82 -4.25 2.08 12.73
CA THR A 82 -3.89 2.39 14.11
C THR A 82 -3.72 1.09 14.90
N GLY A 83 -2.70 1.02 15.74
CA GLY A 83 -2.41 -0.17 16.55
C GLY A 83 -1.47 -1.18 15.89
N SER A 84 -0.80 -0.82 14.79
CA SER A 84 0.04 -1.73 14.00
C SER A 84 1.51 -1.55 14.31
N GLU A 85 2.11 -2.52 14.98
CA GLU A 85 3.56 -2.68 15.05
C GLU A 85 3.98 -3.49 13.81
N LEU A 86 4.38 -2.83 12.72
CA LEU A 86 5.02 -3.54 11.61
C LEU A 86 6.46 -3.90 12.02
N SER A 87 6.84 -5.17 11.82
CA SER A 87 8.21 -5.62 12.06
C SER A 87 9.20 -4.76 11.27
N PRO A 88 10.31 -4.30 11.88
CA PRO A 88 11.28 -3.48 11.18
C PRO A 88 11.98 -4.20 10.04
N VAL A 89 11.86 -3.63 8.84
CA VAL A 89 12.89 -3.78 7.82
C VAL A 89 14.09 -2.98 8.31
N PRO A 90 15.25 -3.60 8.59
CA PRO A 90 16.40 -2.85 9.06
C PRO A 90 16.85 -1.87 7.97
N GLY A 91 16.68 -0.58 8.26
CA GLY A 91 17.29 0.50 7.49
C GLY A 91 18.81 0.40 7.55
N ARG A 92 19.46 0.81 6.46
CA ARG A 92 20.88 0.57 6.20
C ARG A 92 21.84 1.25 7.19
N ASP A 93 21.41 2.27 7.93
CA ASP A 93 22.30 3.06 8.78
C ASP A 93 21.68 3.32 10.16
N GLY A 94 22.42 2.96 11.23
CA GLY A 94 22.00 3.31 12.59
C GLY A 94 22.65 2.58 13.76
N ARG A 95 23.93 2.21 13.69
CA ARG A 95 24.71 2.01 14.93
C ARG A 95 25.03 3.38 15.53
N THR A 96 24.22 3.85 16.47
CA THR A 96 24.68 4.68 17.60
C THR A 96 23.57 4.81 18.63
N GLY A 97 23.86 4.42 19.87
CA GLY A 97 22.98 4.68 21.00
C GLY A 97 22.98 6.15 21.39
N ALA A 98 21.80 6.67 21.74
CA ALA A 98 21.70 7.84 22.60
C ALA A 98 20.41 7.77 23.43
N ARG A 99 20.60 7.80 24.74
CA ARG A 99 19.58 7.75 25.79
C ARG A 99 18.74 9.04 25.80
N HIS A 100 17.46 8.90 26.15
CA HIS A 100 16.49 9.96 26.50
C HIS A 100 15.94 10.86 25.38
N ARG A 101 14.88 10.37 24.70
CA ARG A 101 13.68 11.18 24.42
C ARG A 101 12.43 10.33 24.63
N ARG A 102 11.53 10.77 25.52
CA ARG A 102 10.15 10.27 25.60
C ARG A 102 9.42 10.73 24.33
N LEU A 103 9.41 9.92 23.28
CA LEU A 103 8.43 10.00 22.19
C LEU A 103 7.34 8.96 22.49
N VAL A 104 6.18 9.42 22.91
CA VAL A 104 5.06 8.56 23.28
C VAL A 104 4.46 7.92 22.02
N ARG A 105 4.73 6.62 21.80
CA ARG A 105 3.86 5.62 21.14
C ARG A 105 3.32 5.91 19.72
N LEU A 106 4.06 6.59 18.85
CA LEU A 106 3.72 6.71 17.42
C LEU A 106 4.20 5.51 16.57
N SER A 107 4.89 4.54 17.18
CA SER A 107 5.32 3.26 16.59
C SER A 107 4.17 2.31 16.20
N ARG A 108 2.92 2.76 16.29
CA ARG A 108 1.70 1.97 16.06
C ARG A 108 0.83 2.52 14.92
N LEU A 109 1.29 3.54 14.23
CA LEU A 109 0.59 4.14 13.12
C LEU A 109 1.30 3.76 11.81
N VAL A 110 0.54 3.16 10.91
CA VAL A 110 0.99 2.80 9.58
C VAL A 110 0.07 3.45 8.57
N SER A 111 0.64 4.08 7.54
CA SER A 111 -0.14 4.71 6.49
C SER A 111 0.51 4.55 5.12
N GLY A 112 -0.29 4.65 4.07
CA GLY A 112 0.22 4.68 2.70
C GLY A 112 -0.79 5.33 1.77
N GLN A 113 -0.36 5.64 0.55
CA GLN A 113 -1.25 6.16 -0.48
C GLN A 113 -0.86 5.68 -1.88
N ILE A 114 -1.84 5.68 -2.78
CA ILE A 114 -1.70 5.48 -4.21
C ILE A 114 -2.36 6.66 -4.91
N ARG A 115 -1.61 7.40 -5.71
CA ARG A 115 -2.16 8.48 -6.53
C ARG A 115 -2.61 7.94 -7.89
N TRP A 116 -3.62 8.57 -8.49
CA TRP A 116 -4.32 8.05 -9.67
C TRP A 116 -3.52 8.05 -10.98
N GLN A 117 -2.36 8.71 -11.01
CA GLN A 117 -1.41 8.58 -12.12
C GLN A 117 -0.72 7.20 -12.19
N TRP A 118 -0.74 6.37 -11.12
CA TRP A 118 0.08 5.13 -11.08
C TRP A 118 -0.61 3.82 -11.46
N PRO A 119 -1.86 3.52 -11.06
CA PRO A 119 -2.44 2.19 -11.29
C PRO A 119 -2.58 1.82 -12.77
N SER A 120 -1.97 0.72 -13.21
CA SER A 120 -2.09 0.24 -14.60
C SER A 120 -3.31 -0.64 -14.81
N ARG A 121 -3.78 -1.31 -13.75
CA ARG A 121 -5.02 -2.09 -13.77
C ARG A 121 -5.58 -2.35 -12.39
N LEU A 122 -6.82 -2.82 -12.36
CA LEU A 122 -7.47 -3.40 -11.19
C LEU A 122 -7.72 -4.88 -11.43
N GLU A 123 -7.51 -5.72 -10.43
CA GLU A 123 -7.92 -7.14 -10.48
C GLU A 123 -8.88 -7.44 -9.34
N LEU A 124 -10.01 -8.06 -9.65
CA LEU A 124 -10.97 -8.54 -8.65
C LEU A 124 -10.86 -10.06 -8.54
N VAL A 125 -10.39 -10.53 -7.38
CA VAL A 125 -10.12 -11.95 -7.11
C VAL A 125 -10.87 -12.43 -5.85
N ASP A 126 -10.85 -13.75 -5.64
CA ASP A 126 -11.34 -14.35 -4.39
C ASP A 126 -10.46 -13.91 -3.21
N GLY A 127 -11.11 -13.46 -2.14
CA GLY A 127 -10.42 -13.12 -0.90
C GLY A 127 -10.13 -14.36 -0.05
N PRO A 128 -9.11 -14.30 0.84
CA PRO A 128 -8.68 -15.44 1.65
C PRO A 128 -9.72 -15.94 2.66
N ASP A 129 -10.67 -15.10 3.09
CA ASP A 129 -11.69 -15.44 4.09
C ASP A 129 -13.09 -15.68 3.48
N GLY A 130 -13.16 -16.08 2.21
CA GLY A 130 -14.43 -16.23 1.49
C GLY A 130 -15.10 -14.90 1.08
N GLY A 131 -14.37 -13.79 1.25
CA GLY A 131 -14.73 -12.48 0.72
C GLY A 131 -14.22 -12.25 -0.71
N ALA A 132 -14.08 -11.00 -1.10
CA ALA A 132 -13.37 -10.60 -2.32
C ALA A 132 -12.13 -9.77 -1.96
N GLU A 133 -11.18 -9.74 -2.88
CA GLU A 133 -9.97 -8.92 -2.77
C GLU A 133 -9.81 -8.12 -4.07
N LEU A 134 -9.64 -6.81 -3.93
CA LEU A 134 -9.32 -5.89 -5.02
C LEU A 134 -7.82 -5.62 -5.00
N LEU A 135 -7.13 -5.95 -6.09
CA LEU A 135 -5.74 -5.59 -6.31
C LEU A 135 -5.69 -4.30 -7.14
N VAL A 136 -5.16 -3.23 -6.56
CA VAL A 136 -4.80 -2.00 -7.28
C VAL A 136 -3.36 -2.15 -7.73
N VAL A 137 -3.17 -2.51 -9.01
CA VAL A 137 -1.86 -2.89 -9.55
C VAL A 137 -1.21 -1.70 -10.24
N CYS A 138 0.06 -1.47 -9.94
CA CYS A 138 0.88 -0.48 -10.63
C CYS A 138 1.92 -1.18 -11.52
N ASP A 139 2.29 -0.54 -12.62
CA ASP A 139 3.46 -0.95 -13.38
C ASP A 139 4.72 -0.52 -12.65
N ALA A 140 5.82 -1.24 -12.89
CA ALA A 140 7.09 -0.93 -12.28
C ALA A 140 8.20 -0.81 -13.32
N LEU A 141 9.12 0.12 -13.07
CA LEU A 141 10.35 0.24 -13.83
C LEU A 141 11.35 -0.84 -13.39
N ARG A 142 12.13 -1.35 -14.36
CA ARG A 142 13.32 -2.18 -14.14
C ARG A 142 13.07 -3.55 -13.50
N THR A 143 11.83 -4.00 -13.39
CA THR A 143 11.48 -5.34 -12.92
C THR A 143 10.30 -5.92 -13.70
N ILE A 144 10.25 -7.25 -13.78
CA ILE A 144 9.12 -8.00 -14.34
C ILE A 144 7.98 -8.18 -13.33
N ARG A 145 8.21 -7.83 -12.06
CA ARG A 145 7.22 -7.96 -10.99
C ARG A 145 6.46 -6.65 -10.79
N GLN A 146 5.14 -6.73 -10.63
CA GLN A 146 4.26 -5.57 -10.49
C GLN A 146 3.77 -5.44 -9.04
N PRO A 147 3.98 -4.29 -8.38
CA PRO A 147 3.45 -4.06 -7.05
C PRO A 147 1.93 -3.84 -7.10
N ALA A 148 1.23 -4.38 -6.12
CA ALA A 148 -0.21 -4.22 -5.99
C ALA A 148 -0.63 -3.99 -4.53
N LEU A 149 -1.57 -3.07 -4.33
CA LEU A 149 -2.27 -2.93 -3.04
C LEU A 149 -3.52 -3.80 -3.06
N ALA A 150 -3.57 -4.76 -2.14
CA ALA A 150 -4.72 -5.60 -1.93
C ALA A 150 -5.65 -4.98 -0.88
N LEU A 151 -6.94 -4.91 -1.22
CA LEU A 151 -8.03 -4.41 -0.38
C LEU A 151 -9.06 -5.54 -0.24
N ALA A 152 -9.19 -6.13 0.95
CA ALA A 152 -10.01 -7.32 1.16
C ALA A 152 -11.15 -7.09 2.16
N GLY A 153 -12.32 -7.65 1.86
CA GLY A 153 -13.55 -7.48 2.64
C GLY A 153 -14.78 -8.18 2.04
N PRO A 154 -15.99 -7.80 2.49
CA PRO A 154 -17.23 -8.34 1.95
C PRO A 154 -17.35 -8.13 0.44
N GLY A 155 -17.79 -9.15 -0.31
CA GLY A 155 -17.78 -9.13 -1.77
C GLY A 155 -18.51 -7.93 -2.38
N THR A 156 -19.70 -7.59 -1.88
CA THR A 156 -20.48 -6.43 -2.36
C THR A 156 -19.76 -5.10 -2.14
N LEU A 157 -19.08 -4.94 -1.01
CA LEU A 157 -18.29 -3.75 -0.69
C LEU A 157 -17.10 -3.64 -1.64
N ILE A 158 -16.36 -4.74 -1.84
CA ILE A 158 -15.16 -4.73 -2.69
C ILE A 158 -15.51 -4.53 -4.17
N THR A 159 -16.62 -5.09 -4.66
CA THR A 159 -17.11 -4.80 -6.02
C THR A 159 -17.51 -3.33 -6.18
N ALA A 160 -18.17 -2.74 -5.17
CA ALA A 160 -18.49 -1.31 -5.19
C ALA A 160 -17.23 -0.43 -5.18
N LEU A 161 -16.27 -0.77 -4.33
CA LEU A 161 -14.97 -0.10 -4.25
C LEU A 161 -14.20 -0.20 -5.57
N ALA A 162 -14.18 -1.37 -6.22
CA ALA A 162 -13.54 -1.56 -7.52
C ALA A 162 -14.15 -0.66 -8.60
N ARG A 163 -15.48 -0.50 -8.63
CA ARG A 163 -16.15 0.46 -9.52
C ARG A 163 -15.77 1.89 -9.19
N GLN A 164 -15.69 2.24 -7.91
CA GLN A 164 -15.33 3.59 -7.49
C GLN A 164 -13.90 3.92 -7.90
N VAL A 165 -12.92 3.08 -7.56
CA VAL A 165 -11.51 3.27 -7.94
C VAL A 165 -11.35 3.33 -9.45
N ARG A 166 -12.00 2.43 -10.21
CA ARG A 166 -12.00 2.46 -11.69
C ARG A 166 -12.44 3.82 -12.23
N ARG A 167 -13.57 4.32 -11.75
CA ARG A 167 -14.14 5.61 -12.19
C ARG A 167 -13.25 6.77 -11.79
N SER A 168 -12.75 6.79 -10.56
CA SER A 168 -11.89 7.85 -10.04
C SER A 168 -10.58 7.95 -10.81
N VAL A 169 -9.90 6.82 -11.06
CA VAL A 169 -8.65 6.82 -11.84
C VAL A 169 -8.89 7.31 -13.27
N ALA A 170 -9.95 6.82 -13.91
CA ALA A 170 -10.26 7.21 -15.28
C ALA A 170 -10.64 8.69 -15.39
N ALA A 171 -11.47 9.19 -14.48
CA ALA A 171 -11.87 10.60 -14.45
C ALA A 171 -10.66 11.50 -14.19
N PHE A 172 -9.80 11.14 -13.23
CA PHE A 172 -8.60 11.88 -12.92
C PHE A 172 -7.70 12.04 -14.15
N ARG A 173 -7.36 10.95 -14.84
CA ARG A 173 -6.46 11.01 -16.01
C ARG A 173 -7.06 11.77 -17.19
N LEU A 174 -8.37 11.74 -17.37
CA LEU A 174 -9.05 12.51 -18.41
C LEU A 174 -9.03 14.03 -18.13
N VAL A 175 -9.11 14.42 -16.86
CA VAL A 175 -9.11 15.82 -16.40
C VAL A 175 -7.69 16.38 -16.24
N HIS A 176 -6.70 15.51 -16.06
CA HIS A 176 -5.29 15.87 -15.87
C HIS A 176 -4.38 15.39 -17.02
N PRO A 177 -4.61 15.82 -18.28
CA PRO A 177 -3.79 15.43 -19.42
C PRO A 177 -2.34 15.92 -19.32
N GLU A 178 -2.05 16.90 -18.45
CA GLU A 178 -0.70 17.38 -18.17
C GLU A 178 0.15 16.39 -17.37
N LEU A 179 -0.49 15.45 -16.66
CA LEU A 179 0.21 14.44 -15.85
C LEU A 179 0.44 13.13 -16.60
N VAL A 180 -0.41 12.85 -17.60
CA VAL A 180 -0.40 11.59 -18.34
C VAL A 180 -0.70 11.89 -19.80
N ASP A 181 0.24 11.56 -20.68
CA ASP A 181 0.01 11.62 -22.12
C ASP A 181 -0.84 10.42 -22.55
N LEU A 182 -2.02 10.70 -23.12
CA LEU A 182 -3.02 9.70 -23.50
C LEU A 182 -3.25 9.78 -25.00
N SER A 183 -2.98 8.68 -25.69
CA SER A 183 -3.37 8.54 -27.09
C SER A 183 -4.90 8.55 -27.24
N PRO A 184 -5.46 8.91 -28.41
CA PRO A 184 -6.91 8.87 -28.65
C PRO A 184 -7.60 7.55 -28.22
N PRO A 185 -7.12 6.35 -28.56
CA PRO A 185 -7.77 5.10 -28.14
C PRO A 185 -7.71 4.86 -26.61
N GLU A 186 -6.69 5.37 -25.93
CA GLU A 186 -6.60 5.29 -24.47
C GLU A 186 -7.63 6.23 -23.81
N ARG A 187 -7.81 7.44 -24.35
CA ARG A 187 -8.86 8.36 -23.89
C ARG A 187 -10.25 7.74 -24.05
N ASP A 188 -10.53 7.13 -25.20
CA ASP A 188 -11.80 6.43 -25.45
C ASP A 188 -12.03 5.30 -24.44
N THR A 189 -10.99 4.52 -24.15
CA THR A 189 -11.04 3.47 -23.13
C THR A 189 -11.37 4.06 -21.75
N LEU A 190 -10.73 5.16 -21.34
CA LEU A 190 -11.02 5.82 -20.06
C LEU A 190 -12.44 6.39 -20.00
N LEU A 191 -12.95 6.97 -21.09
CA LEU A 191 -14.33 7.45 -21.16
C LEU A 191 -15.33 6.33 -20.86
N LEU A 192 -15.09 5.12 -21.38
CA LEU A 192 -15.87 3.93 -21.04
C LEU A 192 -15.73 3.54 -19.56
N ARG A 193 -14.55 3.73 -18.95
CA ARG A 193 -14.31 3.40 -17.54
C ARG A 193 -14.96 4.36 -16.55
N VAL A 194 -15.08 5.65 -16.92
CA VAL A 194 -15.85 6.66 -16.18
C VAL A 194 -17.34 6.35 -16.20
N GLY A 195 -17.85 5.91 -17.36
CA GLY A 195 -19.25 5.57 -17.56
C GLY A 195 -19.73 4.37 -16.73
N GLY A 196 -21.04 4.11 -16.84
CA GLY A 196 -21.73 2.96 -16.23
C GLY A 196 -21.40 1.61 -16.88
N ALA A 197 -20.19 1.44 -17.42
CA ALA A 197 -19.75 0.17 -17.96
C ALA A 197 -19.99 -0.96 -16.94
N PRO A 198 -20.37 -2.16 -17.41
CA PRO A 198 -20.83 -3.26 -16.55
C PRO A 198 -19.89 -3.50 -15.37
N GLU A 199 -20.47 -4.07 -14.31
CA GLU A 199 -19.73 -4.38 -13.09
C GLU A 199 -18.42 -5.08 -13.46
N PRO A 200 -17.30 -4.73 -12.80
CA PRO A 200 -16.07 -5.48 -12.98
C PRO A 200 -16.40 -6.93 -12.59
N ALA A 201 -16.60 -7.77 -13.60
CA ALA A 201 -16.61 -9.20 -13.43
C ALA A 201 -15.25 -9.58 -12.84
N ARG A 202 -15.18 -10.74 -12.19
CA ARG A 202 -13.89 -11.26 -11.75
C ARG A 202 -12.89 -11.26 -12.89
N GLY A 203 -11.67 -10.85 -12.59
CA GLY A 203 -10.62 -10.62 -13.58
C GLY A 203 -10.09 -9.20 -13.59
N ALA A 204 -9.37 -8.87 -14.66
CA ALA A 204 -8.57 -7.66 -14.77
C ALA A 204 -9.29 -6.56 -15.58
N VAL A 205 -9.16 -5.32 -15.11
CA VAL A 205 -9.62 -4.11 -15.79
C VAL A 205 -8.41 -3.20 -16.00
N THR A 206 -8.03 -2.99 -17.27
CA THR A 206 -6.94 -2.10 -17.64
C THR A 206 -7.31 -0.63 -17.44
N LEU A 207 -6.32 0.16 -17.01
CA LEU A 207 -6.36 1.59 -16.81
C LEU A 207 -5.18 2.22 -17.56
N PRO A 208 -5.36 2.61 -18.85
CA PRO A 208 -4.27 3.14 -19.67
C PRO A 208 -3.75 4.49 -19.16
N GLY A 209 -2.54 4.84 -19.58
CA GLY A 209 -1.84 6.03 -19.11
C GLY A 209 -1.33 5.92 -17.66
N SER A 210 -0.90 4.74 -17.23
CA SER A 210 -0.20 4.60 -15.95
C SER A 210 1.25 5.07 -16.06
N LEU A 211 1.68 5.88 -15.11
CA LEU A 211 3.09 6.14 -14.87
C LEU A 211 3.68 5.00 -14.01
N PRO A 212 4.80 4.39 -14.42
CA PRO A 212 5.37 3.28 -13.70
C PRO A 212 6.01 3.74 -12.40
N VAL A 213 6.00 2.87 -11.39
CA VAL A 213 6.62 3.11 -10.09
C VAL A 213 8.05 2.57 -10.01
N GLU A 214 8.85 3.16 -9.14
CA GLU A 214 10.21 2.75 -8.84
C GLU A 214 10.29 2.10 -7.45
N PHE A 215 11.09 1.05 -7.34
CA PHE A 215 11.42 0.45 -6.06
C PHE A 215 12.59 1.22 -5.43
N LEU A 216 12.51 1.49 -4.12
CA LEU A 216 13.56 2.17 -3.35
C LEU A 216 14.84 1.33 -3.28
N SER A 217 14.69 0.02 -3.09
CA SER A 217 15.78 -0.94 -3.10
C SER A 217 15.50 -2.09 -4.05
N ARG A 218 16.59 -2.68 -4.56
CA ARG A 218 16.55 -3.97 -5.26
C ARG A 218 15.95 -5.07 -4.37
N ASP A 219 16.20 -4.99 -3.07
CA ASP A 219 15.75 -6.00 -2.10
C ASP A 219 14.24 -6.00 -1.90
N ASP A 220 13.58 -4.86 -2.15
CA ASP A 220 12.12 -4.70 -1.97
C ASP A 220 11.30 -5.58 -2.93
N TYR A 221 11.89 -6.02 -4.05
CA TYR A 221 11.23 -6.90 -5.02
C TYR A 221 11.85 -8.29 -5.18
N TYR A 222 13.03 -8.56 -4.58
CA TYR A 222 13.66 -9.88 -4.59
C TYR A 222 13.51 -10.67 -3.29
N ARG A 223 13.09 -10.05 -2.18
CA ARG A 223 12.95 -10.78 -0.91
C ARG A 223 11.72 -11.73 -0.98
N PRO A 224 11.90 -13.05 -0.80
CA PRO A 224 10.79 -13.98 -0.72
C PRO A 224 9.94 -13.70 0.52
N ALA A 225 8.61 -13.75 0.37
CA ALA A 225 7.67 -13.76 1.48
C ALA A 225 7.91 -15.03 2.32
N GLY A 226 8.70 -14.92 3.38
CA GLY A 226 9.16 -16.05 4.18
C GLY A 226 10.60 -15.93 4.70
N ALA A 227 11.36 -14.93 4.25
CA ALA A 227 12.64 -14.57 4.86
C ALA A 227 12.47 -13.72 6.14
N GLU A 228 11.37 -13.87 6.87
CA GLU A 228 11.39 -13.63 8.31
C GLU A 228 12.15 -14.80 8.92
N THR A 229 13.46 -14.62 9.05
CA THR A 229 14.27 -15.50 9.87
C THR A 229 13.70 -15.43 11.28
N SER A 230 12.96 -16.49 11.65
CA SER A 230 12.90 -16.97 13.02
C SER A 230 14.35 -17.17 13.48
N ALA A 231 14.92 -16.14 14.10
CA ALA A 231 16.19 -16.19 14.81
C ALA A 231 16.34 -14.94 15.67
N TRP A 232 15.54 -14.85 16.73
CA TRP A 232 16.12 -14.39 17.98
C TRP A 232 16.46 -15.64 18.78
N PRO A 233 17.70 -15.79 19.25
CA PRO A 233 18.03 -16.89 20.14
C PRO A 233 17.14 -16.75 21.36
N ASP A 234 16.43 -17.83 21.65
CA ASP A 234 15.83 -18.06 22.95
C ASP A 234 16.95 -17.79 23.97
N GLN A 235 16.87 -16.66 24.66
CA GLN A 235 17.63 -16.50 25.90
C GLN A 235 16.93 -17.42 26.88
N ALA A 236 17.25 -18.70 26.77
CA ALA A 236 17.25 -19.62 27.88
C ALA A 236 18.01 -18.88 28.99
N SER A 237 17.24 -18.32 29.91
CA SER A 237 17.77 -17.80 31.14
C SER A 237 18.34 -19.01 31.86
N ASP A 238 19.64 -19.23 31.68
CA ASP A 238 20.46 -20.13 32.48
C ASP A 238 20.26 -19.73 33.95
N ALA A 239 19.31 -20.39 34.59
CA ALA A 239 19.26 -20.50 36.03
C ALA A 239 20.51 -21.29 36.41
N ARG A 240 21.62 -20.59 36.63
CA ARG A 240 22.80 -21.16 37.28
C ARG A 240 22.36 -21.65 38.66
N GLY A 241 22.09 -22.95 38.73
CA GLY A 241 22.02 -23.70 39.97
C GLY A 241 23.33 -23.47 40.72
N ARG A 242 23.23 -22.80 41.87
CA ARG A 242 24.25 -22.89 42.91
C ARG A 242 24.17 -24.31 43.49
N PRO A 243 25.23 -25.12 43.48
CA PRO A 243 25.24 -26.34 44.25
C PRO A 243 25.31 -26.01 45.73
N GLY A 244 24.45 -26.69 46.50
CA GLY A 244 24.39 -26.58 47.95
C GLY A 244 25.70 -27.02 48.61
N SER A 245 26.14 -26.24 49.59
CA SER A 245 27.06 -26.69 50.61
C SER A 245 26.22 -27.31 51.72
N ALA A 246 26.41 -28.61 51.94
CA ALA A 246 25.99 -29.31 53.15
C ALA A 246 27.27 -29.77 53.85
N CYS A 247 27.33 -29.44 55.15
CA CYS A 247 28.07 -30.00 56.27
C CYS A 247 29.29 -30.89 55.99
#